data_AF-A0A917WPB5-F1
#
_entry.id   AF-A0A917WPB5-F1
#
_cell.length_a   1.000
_cell.length_b   1.000
_cell.length_c   1.000
_cell.angle_alpha   90.00
_cell.angle_beta   90.00
_cell.angle_gamma   90.00
#
_symmetry.space_group_name_H-M   'P 1'
#
loop_
_entity.id
_entity.type
_entity.pdbx_description
1 polymer ?
#
loop_
_entity_poly.entity_id
_entity_poly.type
_entity_poly.pdbx_seq_one_letter_code
_entity_poly.pdbx_strand_id
1 'polypeptide(L)'
;MKSLYNKEVTINIVFFSYIFVLFIISFWGTSTFSPRNLFDYSGANFTPLSTISTYILNFHHYNFDTWFYNTIGNVLMFIPFGVLLPVNFKFYKRLPQIIIATIILSSSIELTQYLTNLGIFDIDTILLNLIGSLIGFMAVKNKNN
;
A
#
# COMPACT_ATOMS: atom_id res chain seq x y z
N MET A 1 -19.27 30.00 -2.39
CA MET A 1 -19.37 28.75 -3.19
C MET A 1 -18.13 28.47 -4.04
N LYS A 2 -17.66 29.37 -4.90
CA LYS A 2 -16.49 29.15 -5.79
C LYS A 2 -15.20 28.70 -5.06
N SER A 3 -14.92 29.25 -3.88
CA SER A 3 -13.76 28.90 -3.05
C SER A 3 -13.81 27.46 -2.48
N LEU A 4 -14.98 26.99 -2.03
CA LEU A 4 -15.15 25.61 -1.54
C LEU A 4 -15.05 24.58 -2.67
N TYR A 5 -15.65 24.89 -3.82
CA TYR A 5 -15.56 24.07 -5.03
C TYR A 5 -14.09 23.87 -5.47
N ASN A 6 -13.30 24.95 -5.49
CA ASN A 6 -11.88 24.86 -5.83
C ASN A 6 -11.08 24.00 -4.85
N LYS A 7 -11.45 24.00 -3.56
CA LYS A 7 -10.81 23.17 -2.54
C LYS A 7 -11.10 21.68 -2.75
N GLU A 8 -12.36 21.31 -3.01
CA GLU A 8 -12.74 19.91 -3.28
C GLU A 8 -12.07 19.39 -4.57
N VAL A 9 -12.03 20.21 -5.63
CA VAL A 9 -11.32 19.87 -6.86
C VAL A 9 -9.82 19.63 -6.60
N THR A 10 -9.19 20.50 -5.82
CA THR A 10 -7.75 20.36 -5.48
C THR A 10 -7.46 19.07 -4.72
N ILE A 11 -8.26 18.75 -3.69
CA ILE A 11 -8.06 17.53 -2.89
C ILE A 11 -8.27 16.28 -3.75
N ASN A 12 -9.26 16.28 -4.65
CA ASN A 12 -9.45 15.19 -5.60
C ASN A 12 -8.25 15.00 -6.52
N ILE A 13 -7.70 16.08 -7.10
CA ILE A 13 -6.51 16.01 -7.95
C ILE A 13 -5.32 15.43 -7.17
N VAL A 14 -5.11 15.87 -5.92
CA VAL A 14 -4.07 15.33 -5.05
C VAL A 14 -4.29 13.84 -4.77
N PHE A 15 -5.52 13.42 -4.49
CA PHE A 15 -5.84 12.02 -4.24
C PHE A 15 -5.58 11.14 -5.46
N PHE A 16 -6.07 11.53 -6.64
CA PHE A 16 -5.89 10.72 -7.85
C PHE A 16 -4.45 10.72 -8.37
N SER A 17 -3.73 11.84 -8.27
CA SER A 17 -2.30 11.87 -8.58
C SER A 17 -1.50 10.99 -7.61
N TYR A 18 -1.84 10.99 -6.32
CA TYR A 18 -1.26 10.07 -5.36
C TYR A 18 -1.51 8.61 -5.73
N ILE A 19 -2.74 8.22 -6.07
CA ILE A 19 -3.06 6.83 -6.49
C ILE A 19 -2.24 6.45 -7.73
N PHE A 20 -2.09 7.37 -8.69
CA PHE A 20 -1.30 7.13 -9.89
C PHE A 20 0.19 6.92 -9.55
N VAL A 21 0.76 7.79 -8.70
CA VAL A 21 2.15 7.67 -8.24
C VAL A 21 2.36 6.39 -7.43
N LEU A 22 1.44 6.04 -6.53
CA LEU A 22 1.46 4.79 -5.78
C LEU A 22 1.54 3.60 -6.73
N PHE A 23 0.69 3.56 -7.74
CA PHE A 23 0.70 2.48 -8.74
C PHE A 23 2.06 2.41 -9.48
N ILE A 24 2.59 3.53 -9.95
CA ILE A 24 3.89 3.56 -10.64
C ILE A 24 5.02 3.08 -9.71
N ILE A 25 5.07 3.58 -8.48
CA ILE A 25 6.12 3.20 -7.51
C ILE A 25 6.01 1.72 -7.13
N SER A 26 4.81 1.19 -6.91
CA SER A 26 4.63 -0.24 -6.60
C SER A 26 5.14 -1.13 -7.74
N PHE A 27 4.86 -0.78 -9.00
CA PHE A 27 5.31 -1.57 -10.14
C PHE A 27 6.82 -1.45 -10.38
N TRP A 28 7.33 -0.22 -10.33
CA TRP A 28 8.75 0.05 -10.52
C TRP A 28 9.61 -0.50 -9.38
N GLY A 29 9.13 -0.40 -8.14
CA GLY A 29 9.81 -0.93 -6.96
C GLY A 29 9.90 -2.45 -7.00
N THR A 30 8.81 -3.13 -7.38
CA THR A 30 8.83 -4.59 -7.55
C THR A 30 9.80 -5.00 -8.66
N SER A 31 9.83 -4.33 -9.80
CA SER A 31 10.76 -4.69 -10.88
C SER A 31 12.23 -4.40 -10.57
N THR A 32 12.51 -3.46 -9.67
CA THR A 32 13.88 -2.99 -9.37
C THR A 32 14.46 -3.66 -8.12
N PHE A 33 13.70 -3.67 -7.02
CA PHE A 33 14.19 -4.08 -5.70
C PHE A 33 13.79 -5.50 -5.33
N SER A 34 12.76 -6.03 -5.96
CA SER A 34 12.27 -7.38 -5.73
C SER A 34 11.94 -8.11 -7.05
N PRO A 35 12.82 -8.06 -8.08
CA PRO A 35 12.57 -8.75 -9.33
C PRO A 35 12.44 -10.26 -9.06
N ARG A 36 11.65 -10.96 -9.88
CA ARG A 36 11.51 -12.42 -9.81
C ARG A 36 12.89 -13.10 -9.78
N ASN A 37 13.37 -13.43 -8.59
CA ASN A 37 14.35 -14.48 -8.45
C ASN A 37 13.57 -15.79 -8.63
N LEU A 38 13.90 -16.51 -9.70
CA LEU A 38 13.30 -17.77 -10.15
C LEU A 38 13.34 -18.92 -9.12
N PHE A 39 13.74 -18.65 -7.88
CA PHE A 39 13.96 -19.62 -6.82
C PHE A 39 13.16 -19.19 -5.58
N ASP A 40 12.17 -20.04 -5.24
CA ASP A 40 11.39 -20.17 -3.99
C ASP A 40 9.96 -19.63 -3.82
N TYR A 41 9.40 -18.82 -4.73
CA TYR A 41 7.94 -18.56 -4.71
C TYR A 41 7.35 -18.51 -6.12
N SER A 42 7.22 -19.67 -6.76
CA SER A 42 6.45 -19.81 -8.01
C SER A 42 4.95 -19.77 -7.71
N GLY A 43 4.39 -18.59 -7.43
CA GLY A 43 2.94 -18.46 -7.27
C GLY A 43 2.48 -17.28 -6.40
N ALA A 44 1.31 -17.45 -5.81
CA ALA A 44 0.73 -16.52 -4.85
C ALA A 44 1.02 -17.01 -3.42
N ASN A 45 1.48 -16.10 -2.55
CA ASN A 45 1.62 -16.35 -1.12
C ASN A 45 0.32 -15.98 -0.40
N PHE A 46 -0.36 -17.02 0.11
CA PHE A 46 -1.55 -16.86 0.94
C PHE A 46 -1.30 -17.17 2.42
N THR A 47 -0.05 -17.48 2.79
CA THR A 47 0.32 -17.78 4.17
C THR A 47 0.73 -16.48 4.86
N PRO A 48 -0.04 -15.98 5.84
CA PRO A 48 0.32 -14.76 6.55
C PRO A 48 1.64 -14.92 7.30
N LEU A 49 2.39 -13.83 7.36
CA LEU A 49 3.68 -13.63 8.02
C LEU A 49 4.85 -14.41 7.40
N SER A 50 4.66 -15.14 6.30
CA SER A 50 5.73 -15.92 5.69
C SER A 50 6.79 -15.02 5.04
N THR A 51 6.38 -14.09 4.17
CA THR A 51 7.28 -13.16 3.49
C THR A 51 7.91 -12.18 4.46
N ILE A 52 7.12 -11.64 5.41
CA ILE A 52 7.63 -10.75 6.46
C ILE A 52 8.71 -11.45 7.27
N SER A 53 8.47 -12.70 7.70
CA SER A 53 9.46 -13.45 8.48
C SER A 53 10.72 -13.73 7.64
N THR A 54 10.57 -14.08 6.37
CA THR A 54 11.72 -14.32 5.47
C THR A 54 12.60 -13.09 5.36
N TYR A 55 12.04 -11.91 5.10
CA TYR A 55 12.82 -10.68 4.97
C TYR A 55 13.38 -10.16 6.30
N ILE A 56 12.61 -10.23 7.38
CA ILE A 56 13.04 -9.70 8.69
C ILE A 56 14.04 -10.62 9.39
N LEU A 57 13.85 -11.94 9.36
CA LEU A 57 14.73 -12.88 10.06
C LEU A 57 16.02 -13.16 9.27
N ASN A 58 15.95 -13.10 7.93
CA ASN A 58 17.11 -13.28 7.07
C ASN A 58 17.58 -11.96 6.45
N PHE A 59 17.32 -10.82 7.09
CA PHE A 59 17.64 -9.50 6.54
C PHE A 59 19.13 -9.34 6.14
N HIS A 60 20.04 -10.06 6.80
CA HIS A 60 21.46 -10.10 6.45
C HIS A 60 21.76 -10.78 5.09
N HIS A 61 20.85 -11.61 4.58
CA HIS A 61 20.99 -12.31 3.29
C HIS A 61 20.39 -11.51 2.13
N TYR A 62 19.65 -10.43 2.41
CA TYR A 62 19.03 -9.58 1.40
C TYR A 62 19.65 -8.19 1.39
N ASN A 63 19.70 -7.56 0.21
CA ASN A 63 20.07 -6.16 0.11
C ASN A 63 19.12 -5.29 0.94
N PHE A 64 19.65 -4.20 1.51
CA PHE A 64 18.85 -3.25 2.29
C PHE A 64 17.59 -2.83 1.56
N ASP A 65 17.74 -2.44 0.30
CA ASP A 65 16.65 -1.96 -0.54
C ASP A 65 15.54 -2.99 -0.71
N THR A 66 15.88 -4.28 -0.87
CA THR A 66 14.91 -5.37 -1.07
C THR A 66 14.07 -5.61 0.18
N TRP A 67 14.71 -5.84 1.33
CA TRP A 67 13.94 -6.13 2.55
C TRP A 67 13.22 -4.88 3.05
N PHE A 68 13.81 -3.69 2.92
CA PHE A 68 13.17 -2.44 3.29
C PHE A 68 11.94 -2.16 2.44
N TYR A 69 12.05 -2.28 1.10
CA TYR A 69 10.94 -2.08 0.18
C TYR A 69 9.76 -3.01 0.49
N ASN A 70 10.03 -4.30 0.62
CA ASN A 70 9.00 -5.31 0.85
C ASN A 70 8.39 -5.26 2.26
N THR A 71 9.00 -4.55 3.22
CA THR A 71 8.48 -4.42 4.59
C THR A 71 8.04 -2.99 4.88
N ILE A 72 8.98 -2.12 5.28
CA ILE A 72 8.73 -0.76 5.71
C ILE A 72 8.24 0.11 4.55
N GLY A 73 8.75 -0.10 3.34
CA GLY A 73 8.34 0.62 2.12
C GLY A 73 6.83 0.52 1.87
N ASN A 74 6.29 -0.70 1.91
CA ASN A 74 4.85 -0.96 1.78
C ASN A 74 4.01 -0.20 2.83
N VAL A 75 4.42 -0.25 4.11
CA VAL A 75 3.76 0.51 5.19
C VAL A 75 3.77 2.01 4.88
N LEU A 76 4.94 2.58 4.55
CA LEU A 76 5.10 4.00 4.29
C LEU A 76 4.27 4.46 3.08
N MET A 77 4.19 3.64 2.04
CA MET A 77 3.41 3.94 0.83
C MET A 77 1.92 4.08 1.13
N PHE A 78 1.36 3.36 2.10
CA PHE A 78 -0.08 3.41 2.41
C PHE A 78 -0.47 4.40 3.52
N ILE A 79 0.48 5.02 4.21
CA ILE A 79 0.18 6.09 5.19
C ILE A 79 -0.60 7.25 4.53
N PRO A 80 -0.17 7.82 3.38
CA PRO A 80 -0.93 8.88 2.72
C PRO A 80 -2.32 8.43 2.28
N PHE A 81 -2.51 7.17 1.87
CA PHE A 81 -3.85 6.64 1.57
C PHE A 81 -4.78 6.73 2.79
N GLY A 82 -4.30 6.30 3.96
CA GLY A 82 -5.03 6.38 5.23
C GLY A 82 -5.40 7.81 5.65
N VAL A 83 -4.58 8.80 5.27
CA VAL A 83 -4.84 10.22 5.51
C VAL A 83 -5.82 10.81 4.49
N LEU A 84 -5.56 10.60 3.19
CA LEU A 84 -6.27 11.29 2.12
C LEU A 84 -7.68 10.72 1.90
N LEU A 85 -7.89 9.42 2.09
CA LEU A 85 -9.20 8.78 1.91
C LEU A 85 -10.31 9.39 2.81
N PRO A 86 -10.17 9.49 4.14
CA PRO A 86 -11.16 10.13 5.02
C PRO A 86 -11.27 11.65 4.85
N VAL A 87 -10.23 12.30 4.31
CA VAL A 87 -10.21 13.75 4.06
C VAL A 87 -10.99 14.08 2.79
N ASN A 88 -10.80 13.28 1.74
CA ASN A 88 -11.43 13.51 0.45
C ASN A 88 -12.90 13.05 0.42
N PHE A 89 -13.21 11.94 1.10
CA PHE A 89 -14.52 11.32 1.01
C PHE A 89 -15.22 11.28 2.37
N LYS A 90 -16.43 11.85 2.43
CA LYS A 90 -17.26 11.87 3.65
C LYS A 90 -17.68 10.47 4.12
N PHE A 91 -17.71 9.49 3.21
CA PHE A 91 -18.10 8.12 3.54
C PHE A 91 -17.05 7.44 4.43
N TYR A 92 -15.75 7.55 4.13
CA TYR A 92 -14.68 6.77 4.76
C TYR A 92 -14.20 7.36 6.09
N LYS A 93 -15.10 7.54 7.06
CA LYS A 93 -14.78 8.11 8.39
C LYS A 93 -14.63 7.07 9.49
N ARG A 94 -14.90 5.79 9.21
CA ARG A 94 -14.90 4.69 10.19
C ARG A 94 -13.83 3.67 9.86
N LEU A 95 -13.29 3.05 10.91
CA LEU A 95 -12.23 2.05 10.82
C LEU A 95 -12.54 0.91 9.82
N PRO A 96 -13.73 0.28 9.82
CA PRO A 96 -14.03 -0.81 8.88
C PRO A 96 -13.97 -0.37 7.40
N GLN A 97 -14.30 0.89 7.12
CA GLN A 97 -14.32 1.41 5.74
C GLN A 97 -12.88 1.60 5.22
N ILE A 98 -11.97 2.05 6.08
CA ILE A 98 -10.54 2.16 5.75
C ILE A 98 -9.94 0.77 5.52
N ILE A 99 -10.27 -0.19 6.39
CA ILE A 99 -9.80 -1.58 6.27
C ILE A 99 -10.24 -2.16 4.91
N ILE A 100 -11.55 -2.10 4.60
CA ILE A 100 -12.10 -2.64 3.34
C ILE A 100 -11.47 -1.95 2.13
N ALA A 101 -11.37 -0.62 2.14
CA ALA A 101 -10.78 0.13 1.03
C ALA A 101 -9.30 -0.23 0.81
N THR A 102 -8.55 -0.43 1.90
CA THR A 102 -7.14 -0.82 1.83
C THR A 102 -6.98 -2.22 1.26
N ILE A 103 -7.78 -3.19 1.74
CA ILE A 103 -7.76 -4.56 1.23
C ILE A 103 -8.08 -4.58 -0.26
N ILE A 104 -9.12 -3.86 -0.71
CA ILE A 104 -9.49 -3.80 -2.12
C ILE A 104 -8.38 -3.20 -2.97
N LEU A 105 -7.85 -2.04 -2.58
CA LEU A 105 -6.80 -1.36 -3.34
C LEU A 105 -5.51 -2.19 -3.39
N SER A 106 -5.03 -2.65 -2.24
CA SER A 106 -3.80 -3.44 -2.15
C SER A 106 -3.93 -4.76 -2.89
N SER A 107 -5.06 -5.49 -2.74
CA SER A 107 -5.29 -6.72 -3.50
C SER A 107 -5.33 -6.46 -5.00
N SER A 108 -5.87 -5.30 -5.43
CA SER A 108 -5.92 -4.95 -6.86
C SER A 108 -4.51 -4.71 -7.43
N ILE A 109 -3.63 -4.06 -6.67
CA ILE A 109 -2.22 -3.84 -7.06
C ILE A 109 -1.50 -5.18 -7.17
N GLU A 110 -1.53 -5.97 -6.11
CA GLU A 110 -0.90 -7.31 -6.03
C GLU A 110 -1.41 -8.24 -7.14
N LEU A 111 -2.73 -8.28 -7.35
CA LEU A 111 -3.35 -9.08 -8.40
C LEU A 111 -2.88 -8.65 -9.79
N THR A 112 -2.78 -7.34 -10.03
CA THR A 112 -2.31 -6.83 -11.33
C THR A 112 -0.84 -7.16 -11.54
N GLN A 113 0.01 -7.01 -10.53
CA GLN A 113 1.42 -7.40 -10.61
C GLN A 113 1.60 -8.91 -10.84
N TYR A 114 0.76 -9.73 -10.19
CA TYR A 114 0.72 -11.17 -10.40
C TYR A 114 0.32 -11.53 -11.83
N LEU A 115 -0.80 -10.99 -12.33
CA LEU A 115 -1.30 -11.25 -13.70
C LEU A 115 -0.35 -10.75 -14.79
N THR A 116 0.36 -9.65 -14.54
CA THR A 116 1.38 -9.11 -15.46
C THR A 116 2.74 -9.80 -15.35
N ASN A 117 2.86 -10.82 -14.49
CA ASN A 117 4.10 -11.52 -14.20
C ASN A 117 5.25 -10.63 -13.68
N LEU A 118 4.94 -9.45 -13.16
CA LEU A 118 5.92 -8.53 -12.58
C LEU A 118 6.25 -8.89 -11.14
N GLY A 119 5.28 -9.43 -10.40
CA GLY A 119 5.43 -9.81 -8.99
C GLY A 119 4.76 -11.15 -8.67
N ILE A 120 4.65 -11.40 -7.36
CA ILE A 120 3.80 -12.44 -6.76
C ILE A 120 2.58 -11.77 -6.15
N PHE A 121 1.50 -12.52 -5.92
CA PHE A 121 0.40 -12.03 -5.08
C PHE A 121 0.75 -12.36 -3.63
N ASP A 122 0.95 -11.36 -2.77
CA ASP A 122 1.40 -11.56 -1.40
C ASP A 122 0.43 -10.99 -0.35
N ILE A 123 -0.11 -11.87 0.50
CA ILE A 123 -0.98 -11.48 1.61
C ILE A 123 -0.25 -10.59 2.63
N ASP A 124 1.06 -10.73 2.76
CA ASP A 124 1.88 -9.94 3.68
C ASP A 124 1.99 -8.48 3.23
N THR A 125 2.08 -8.23 1.93
CA THR A 125 2.01 -6.87 1.39
C THR A 125 0.67 -6.21 1.74
N ILE A 126 -0.44 -6.95 1.63
CA ILE A 126 -1.77 -6.45 2.00
C ILE A 126 -1.83 -6.11 3.50
N LEU A 127 -1.23 -6.94 4.36
CA LEU A 127 -1.13 -6.70 5.80
C LEU A 127 -0.30 -5.46 6.12
N LEU A 128 0.85 -5.28 5.47
CA LEU A 128 1.71 -4.10 5.67
C LEU A 128 1.03 -2.81 5.19
N ASN A 129 0.39 -2.85 4.03
CA ASN A 129 -0.38 -1.74 3.49
C ASN A 129 -1.56 -1.38 4.41
N LEU A 130 -2.20 -2.38 5.02
CA LEU A 130 -3.21 -2.17 6.05
C LEU A 130 -2.65 -1.45 7.27
N ILE A 131 -1.48 -1.86 7.78
CA ILE A 131 -0.83 -1.17 8.90
C ILE A 131 -0.56 0.31 8.54
N GLY A 132 -0.03 0.56 7.35
CA GLY A 132 0.22 1.92 6.84
C GLY A 132 -1.04 2.78 6.81
N SER A 133 -2.12 2.27 6.22
CA SER A 133 -3.37 3.01 6.12
C SER A 133 -4.03 3.27 7.49
N LEU A 134 -3.88 2.34 8.43
CA LEU A 134 -4.35 2.52 9.80
C LEU A 134 -3.58 3.62 10.53
N ILE A 135 -2.26 3.68 10.38
CA ILE A 135 -1.43 4.77 10.92
C ILE A 135 -1.89 6.12 10.37
N GLY A 136 -2.06 6.21 9.04
CA GLY A 136 -2.54 7.43 8.39
C GLY A 136 -3.94 7.85 8.84
N PHE A 137 -4.86 6.89 8.98
CA PHE A 137 -6.22 7.15 9.43
C PHE A 137 -6.25 7.66 10.88
N MET A 138 -5.47 7.07 11.78
CA MET A 138 -5.38 7.50 13.18
C MET A 138 -4.90 8.95 13.28
N ALA A 139 -3.94 9.37 12.45
CA ALA A 139 -3.44 10.74 12.42
C ALA A 139 -4.52 11.79 12.09
N VAL A 140 -5.53 11.43 11.29
CA VAL A 140 -6.65 12.31 10.93
C VAL A 140 -7.83 12.17 11.88
N LYS A 141 -8.10 10.96 12.37
CA LYS A 141 -9.21 10.69 13.29
C LYS A 141 -9.10 11.53 14.56
N ASN A 142 -7.89 11.66 15.11
CA ASN A 142 -7.65 12.43 16.34
C ASN A 142 -7.90 13.94 16.19
N LYS A 143 -7.97 14.48 14.96
CA LYS A 143 -8.27 15.90 14.70
C LYS A 143 -9.77 16.20 14.55
N ASN A 144 -10.60 15.17 14.38
CA ASN A 144 -12.03 15.30 14.10
C ASN A 144 -12.92 14.89 15.29
N ASN A 145 -12.32 14.66 16.46
CA ASN A 145 -12.99 14.49 17.76
C ASN A 145 -12.88 15.80 18.54
#